data_AF-A0A7S1HFW5-F1
#
_entry.id   AF-A0A7S1HFW5-F1
#
_cell.length_a   1.000
_cell.length_b   1.000
_cell.length_c   1.000
_cell.angle_alpha   90.00
_cell.angle_beta   90.00
_cell.angle_gamma   90.00
#
_symmetry.space_group_name_H-M   'P 1'
#
loop_
_entity.id
_entity.type
_entity.pdbx_description
1 polymer ?
#
loop_
_entity_poly.entity_id
_entity_poly.type
_entity_poly.pdbx_seq_one_letter_code
_entity_poly.pdbx_strand_id
1 'polypeptide(L)'
;AGGGGKMFVPPFGVLPQEVTRDDLLELDIEQACGALDSLIGSSLLRCPNIHTCIIAQTPAATALSLTREGVPGVPAWPLEGGLLGEQALNALRGGAPVVCIPGLGLLAAGKDVDETYCSLWEVERISALVLNARQAGGGGA
;
A
#
# COMPACT_ATOMS: atom_id res chain seq x y z
N ALA A 1 -27.51 -13.38 10.50
CA ALA A 1 -26.72 -13.99 9.42
C ALA A 1 -25.77 -12.92 8.90
N GLY A 2 -24.53 -12.91 9.40
CA GLY A 2 -23.52 -11.95 8.94
C GLY A 2 -23.06 -12.40 7.56
N GLY A 3 -23.36 -11.62 6.52
CA GLY A 3 -22.75 -11.83 5.21
C GLY A 3 -21.26 -11.54 5.36
N GLY A 4 -20.43 -12.58 5.35
CA GLY A 4 -18.98 -12.43 5.36
C GLY A 4 -18.56 -11.59 4.16
N GLY A 5 -17.77 -10.54 4.41
CA GLY A 5 -17.24 -9.71 3.34
C GLY A 5 -16.29 -10.52 2.45
N LYS A 6 -16.36 -10.29 1.15
CA LYS A 6 -15.47 -10.92 0.16
C LYS A 6 -14.46 -9.89 -0.33
N MET A 7 -13.23 -10.32 -0.58
CA MET A 7 -12.22 -9.55 -1.28
C MET A 7 -11.75 -10.29 -2.53
N PHE A 8 -11.39 -9.52 -3.56
CA PHE A 8 -10.84 -10.04 -4.79
C PHE A 8 -9.38 -9.65 -4.88
N VAL A 9 -8.49 -10.63 -5.02
CA VAL A 9 -7.04 -10.41 -5.08
C VAL A 9 -6.47 -10.98 -6.37
N PRO A 10 -5.44 -10.35 -6.95
CA PRO A 10 -4.74 -10.94 -8.09
C PRO A 10 -4.10 -12.28 -7.67
N PRO A 11 -4.01 -13.26 -8.58
CA PRO A 11 -3.38 -14.53 -8.29
C PRO A 11 -1.87 -14.35 -8.11
N PHE A 12 -1.29 -15.16 -7.22
CA PHE A 12 0.15 -15.10 -6.94
C PHE A 12 0.97 -15.50 -8.17
N GLY A 13 2.01 -14.73 -8.47
CA GLY A 13 2.97 -15.04 -9.55
C GLY A 13 2.51 -14.66 -10.95
N VAL A 14 1.34 -14.03 -11.10
CA VAL A 14 0.89 -13.43 -12.37
C VAL A 14 1.28 -11.96 -12.40
N LEU A 15 1.80 -11.50 -13.54
CA LEU A 15 2.16 -10.09 -13.68
C LEU A 15 0.89 -9.22 -13.66
N PRO A 16 0.85 -8.11 -12.89
CA PRO A 16 -0.36 -7.29 -12.76
C PRO A 16 -0.97 -6.85 -14.10
N GLN A 17 -0.16 -6.58 -15.12
CA GLN A 17 -0.61 -6.19 -16.46
C GLN A 17 -1.24 -7.34 -17.27
N GLU A 18 -1.11 -8.58 -16.83
CA GLU A 18 -1.67 -9.78 -17.45
C GLU A 18 -2.93 -10.26 -16.73
N VAL A 19 -3.26 -9.69 -15.56
CA VAL A 19 -4.42 -10.08 -14.76
C VAL A 19 -5.69 -9.62 -15.45
N THR A 20 -6.57 -10.56 -15.75
CA THR A 20 -7.95 -10.29 -16.19
C THR A 20 -8.91 -10.48 -15.02
N ARG A 21 -10.17 -10.09 -15.22
CA ARG A 21 -11.22 -10.25 -14.20
C ARG A 21 -11.40 -11.72 -13.78
N ASP A 22 -11.26 -12.64 -14.72
CA ASP A 22 -11.50 -14.08 -14.49
C ASP A 22 -10.35 -14.74 -13.69
N ASP A 23 -9.20 -14.05 -13.60
CA ASP A 23 -8.03 -14.52 -12.85
C ASP A 23 -8.10 -14.17 -11.35
N LEU A 24 -9.03 -13.28 -10.95
CA LEU A 24 -9.13 -12.80 -9.58
C LEU A 24 -9.58 -13.91 -8.63
N LEU A 25 -8.85 -14.05 -7.52
CA LEU A 25 -9.17 -14.97 -6.45
C LEU A 25 -10.14 -14.32 -5.48
N GLU A 26 -11.27 -14.97 -5.24
CA GLU A 26 -12.23 -14.57 -4.22
C GLU A 26 -11.83 -15.15 -2.85
N LEU A 27 -11.62 -14.29 -1.86
CA LEU A 27 -11.25 -14.67 -0.50
C LEU A 27 -12.25 -14.10 0.51
N ASP A 28 -12.52 -14.86 1.57
CA ASP A 28 -13.31 -14.39 2.71
C ASP A 28 -12.44 -13.47 3.59
N ILE A 29 -12.90 -12.25 3.84
CA ILE A 29 -12.19 -11.23 4.66
C ILE A 29 -11.98 -11.72 6.10
N GLU A 30 -12.90 -12.50 6.65
CA GLU A 30 -12.83 -13.01 8.02
C GLU A 30 -11.89 -14.22 8.14
N GLN A 31 -11.67 -14.95 7.05
CA GLN A 31 -10.86 -16.17 7.01
C GLN A 31 -9.54 -16.02 6.24
N ALA A 32 -9.21 -14.79 5.81
CA ALA A 32 -8.00 -14.52 5.07
C ALA A 32 -6.77 -15.01 5.84
N CYS A 33 -6.02 -15.91 5.21
CA CYS A 33 -4.77 -16.45 5.71
C CYS A 33 -3.79 -16.66 4.54
N GLY A 34 -2.50 -16.83 4.83
CA GLY A 34 -1.48 -17.06 3.81
C GLY A 34 -0.64 -15.82 3.49
N ALA A 35 -0.67 -15.36 2.24
CA ALA A 35 0.20 -14.28 1.74
C ALA A 35 0.04 -12.99 2.56
N LEU A 36 1.16 -12.29 2.76
CA LEU A 36 1.23 -11.03 3.52
C LEU A 36 0.19 -10.01 3.02
N ASP A 37 0.06 -9.89 1.70
CA ASP A 37 -0.87 -8.96 1.06
C ASP A 37 -2.34 -9.28 1.39
N SER A 38 -2.69 -10.57 1.50
CA SER A 38 -4.04 -11.01 1.89
C SER A 38 -4.33 -10.67 3.35
N LEU A 39 -3.36 -10.82 4.25
CA LEU A 39 -3.52 -10.44 5.66
C LEU A 39 -3.72 -8.92 5.80
N ILE A 40 -2.90 -8.14 5.08
CA ILE A 40 -3.01 -6.67 5.04
C ILE A 40 -4.36 -6.24 4.48
N GLY A 41 -4.77 -6.79 3.34
CA GLY A 41 -6.05 -6.49 2.70
C GLY A 41 -7.24 -6.82 3.60
N SER A 42 -7.22 -7.96 4.29
CA SER A 42 -8.29 -8.35 5.21
C SER A 42 -8.45 -7.37 6.39
N SER A 43 -7.35 -6.90 6.97
CA SER A 43 -7.37 -5.92 8.07
C SER A 43 -7.95 -4.58 7.63
N LEU A 44 -7.69 -4.16 6.39
CA LEU A 44 -8.16 -2.90 5.84
C LEU A 44 -9.63 -2.96 5.42
N LEU A 45 -10.03 -4.02 4.72
CA LEU A 45 -11.39 -4.15 4.16
C LEU A 45 -12.47 -4.43 5.22
N ARG A 46 -12.07 -4.73 6.47
CA ARG A 46 -12.97 -4.68 7.63
C ARG A 46 -13.39 -3.26 8.01
N CYS A 47 -12.71 -2.24 7.48
CA CYS A 47 -13.07 -0.84 7.70
C CYS A 47 -14.17 -0.42 6.72
N PRO A 48 -15.35 0.05 7.18
CA PRO A 48 -16.49 0.33 6.29
C PRO A 48 -16.23 1.35 5.18
N ASN A 49 -15.23 2.21 5.37
CA ASN A 49 -14.87 3.28 4.44
C ASN A 49 -13.76 2.91 3.45
N ILE A 50 -13.23 1.68 3.53
CA ILE A 50 -12.16 1.18 2.66
C ILE A 50 -12.72 0.02 1.86
N HIS A 51 -12.76 0.17 0.54
CA HIS A 51 -13.22 -0.86 -0.41
C HIS A 51 -12.09 -1.37 -1.29
N THR A 52 -10.96 -0.69 -1.31
CA THR A 52 -9.79 -1.06 -2.10
C THR A 52 -8.53 -0.80 -1.29
N CYS A 53 -7.56 -1.70 -1.45
CA CYS A 53 -6.18 -1.50 -0.99
C CYS A 53 -5.22 -1.91 -2.10
N ILE A 54 -4.14 -1.15 -2.26
CA ILE A 54 -3.08 -1.44 -3.22
C ILE A 54 -1.76 -1.45 -2.47
N ILE A 55 -1.03 -2.55 -2.58
CA ILE A 55 0.32 -2.71 -2.05
C ILE A 55 1.25 -2.74 -3.24
N ALA A 56 2.25 -1.87 -3.24
CA ALA A 56 3.21 -1.81 -4.34
C ALA A 56 4.63 -1.53 -3.84
N GLN A 57 5.57 -2.34 -4.34
CA GLN A 57 6.99 -2.04 -4.30
C GLN A 57 7.28 -0.90 -5.27
N THR A 58 7.50 0.27 -4.70
CA THR A 58 7.69 1.54 -5.40
C THR A 58 9.13 1.99 -5.19
N PRO A 59 10.02 1.93 -6.19
CA PRO A 59 11.45 2.05 -5.98
C PRO A 59 11.89 3.33 -5.25
N ALA A 60 11.37 4.49 -5.66
CA ALA A 60 11.80 5.76 -5.09
C ALA A 60 11.26 5.94 -3.66
N ALA A 61 9.98 5.66 -3.44
CA ALA A 61 9.37 5.72 -2.12
C ALA A 61 10.00 4.71 -1.16
N THR A 62 10.28 3.48 -1.63
CA THR A 62 10.97 2.46 -0.85
C THR A 62 12.36 2.93 -0.45
N ALA A 63 13.14 3.48 -1.38
CA ALA A 63 14.46 4.01 -1.07
C ALA A 63 14.40 5.16 -0.05
N LEU A 64 13.45 6.11 -0.21
CA LEU A 64 13.26 7.22 0.72
C LEU A 64 12.80 6.76 2.11
N SER A 65 11.95 5.74 2.19
CA SER A 65 11.43 5.18 3.43
C SER A 65 12.52 4.65 4.38
N LEU A 66 13.66 4.28 3.82
CA LEU A 66 14.82 3.79 4.55
C LEU A 66 15.76 4.91 5.01
N THR A 67 15.50 6.16 4.58
CA THR A 67 16.24 7.33 5.03
C THR A 67 15.62 7.92 6.30
N ARG A 68 16.40 8.70 7.06
CA ARG A 68 15.90 9.39 8.27
C ARG A 68 14.77 10.38 7.97
N GLU A 69 14.71 10.91 6.75
CA GLU A 69 13.71 11.91 6.35
C GLU A 69 12.40 11.26 5.87
N GLY A 70 12.44 9.99 5.45
CA GLY A 70 11.28 9.29 4.91
C GLY A 70 10.76 9.90 3.61
N VAL A 71 9.50 9.56 3.29
CA VAL A 71 8.75 10.14 2.16
C VAL A 71 8.02 11.39 2.67
N PRO A 72 8.19 12.56 2.03
CA PRO A 72 7.58 13.79 2.52
C PRO A 72 6.05 13.70 2.62
N GLY A 73 5.51 14.04 3.80
CA GLY A 73 4.06 14.07 4.05
C GLY A 73 3.38 12.70 4.08
N VAL A 74 4.13 11.60 3.92
CA VAL A 74 3.59 10.24 3.94
C VAL A 74 4.08 9.55 5.21
N PRO A 75 3.16 9.17 6.10
CA PRO A 75 3.57 8.56 7.35
C PRO A 75 4.08 7.13 7.11
N ALA A 76 5.03 6.70 7.94
CA ALA A 76 5.75 5.45 7.75
C ALA A 76 5.77 4.62 9.04
N TRP A 77 5.42 3.34 8.92
CA TRP A 77 5.44 2.39 10.03
C TRP A 77 5.91 1.01 9.55
N PRO A 78 6.79 0.32 10.30
CA PRO A 78 7.16 -1.04 9.97
C PRO A 78 5.98 -2.01 10.17
N LEU A 79 6.09 -3.19 9.56
CA LEU A 79 5.20 -4.31 9.89
C LEU A 79 5.60 -4.89 11.24
N GLU A 80 4.60 -5.22 12.06
CA GLU A 80 4.78 -5.91 13.33
C GLU A 80 4.19 -7.31 13.21
N GLY A 81 5.04 -8.36 13.26
CA GLY A 81 4.59 -9.75 13.14
C GLY A 81 3.91 -10.11 11.82
N GLY A 82 4.20 -9.39 10.73
CA GLY A 82 3.57 -9.62 9.42
C GLY A 82 2.17 -9.00 9.29
N LEU A 83 1.81 -8.09 10.18
CA LEU A 83 0.57 -7.31 10.11
C LEU A 83 0.88 -5.82 10.03
N LEU A 84 -0.05 -5.06 9.47
CA LEU A 84 -0.06 -3.62 9.66
C LEU A 84 -0.20 -3.32 11.14
N GLY A 85 0.74 -2.56 11.69
CA GLY A 85 0.57 -2.01 13.03
C GLY A 85 -0.70 -1.16 13.11
N GLU A 86 -1.33 -1.12 14.29
CA GLU A 86 -2.54 -0.33 14.54
C GLU A 86 -2.38 1.14 14.15
N GLN A 87 -1.17 1.69 14.21
CA GLN A 87 -0.88 3.06 13.80
C GLN A 87 -1.08 3.28 12.30
N ALA A 88 -0.62 2.35 11.45
CA ALA A 88 -0.81 2.42 10.01
C ALA A 88 -2.30 2.27 9.64
N LEU A 89 -3.01 1.36 10.30
CA LEU A 89 -4.46 1.21 10.16
C LEU A 89 -5.20 2.48 10.56
N ASN A 90 -4.85 3.08 11.70
CA ASN A 90 -5.50 4.29 12.20
C ASN A 90 -5.23 5.50 11.30
N ALA A 91 -4.05 5.59 10.67
CA ALA A 91 -3.77 6.64 9.70
C ALA A 91 -4.66 6.52 8.46
N LEU A 92 -4.77 5.31 7.90
CA LEU A 92 -5.64 5.05 6.74
C LEU A 92 -7.12 5.27 7.08
N ARG A 93 -7.57 4.81 8.26
CA ARG A 93 -8.93 5.09 8.79
C ARG A 93 -9.17 6.58 9.04
N GLY A 94 -8.13 7.31 9.43
CA GLY A 94 -8.13 8.76 9.64
C GLY A 94 -8.11 9.58 8.35
N GLY A 95 -8.09 8.92 7.18
CA GLY A 95 -8.15 9.57 5.87
C GLY A 95 -6.80 9.81 5.21
N ALA A 96 -5.70 9.26 5.74
CA ALA A 96 -4.45 9.20 4.98
C ALA A 96 -4.66 8.28 3.77
N PRO A 97 -4.44 8.74 2.52
CA PRO A 97 -4.68 7.91 1.34
C PRO A 97 -3.58 6.86 1.13
N VAL A 98 -2.38 7.14 1.64
CA VAL A 98 -1.18 6.32 1.46
C VAL A 98 -0.37 6.31 2.76
N VAL A 99 0.17 5.15 3.10
CA VAL A 99 1.20 4.98 4.12
C VAL A 99 2.40 4.28 3.51
N CYS A 100 3.56 4.49 4.10
CA CYS A 100 4.76 3.79 3.73
C CYS A 100 5.05 2.66 4.71
N ILE A 101 5.48 1.51 4.18
CA ILE A 101 6.00 0.39 4.94
C ILE A 101 7.51 0.33 4.65
N PRO A 102 8.38 0.79 5.57
CA PRO A 102 9.81 0.87 5.33
C PRO A 102 10.40 -0.44 4.80
N GLY A 103 11.10 -0.36 3.67
CA GLY A 103 11.72 -1.50 2.99
C GLY A 103 10.77 -2.41 2.21
N LEU A 104 9.46 -2.19 2.27
CA LEU A 104 8.45 -2.95 1.52
C LEU A 104 7.75 -2.11 0.45
N GLY A 105 7.57 -0.81 0.68
CA GLY A 105 7.04 0.14 -0.31
C GLY A 105 5.84 0.93 0.21
N LEU A 106 4.84 1.10 -0.64
CA LEU A 106 3.65 1.88 -0.34
C LEU A 106 2.43 0.99 -0.22
N LEU A 107 1.56 1.39 0.70
CA LEU A 107 0.22 0.87 0.85
C LEU A 107 -0.75 2.03 0.70
N ALA A 108 -1.65 1.93 -0.27
CA ALA A 108 -2.76 2.87 -0.45
C ALA A 108 -4.09 2.19 -0.13
N ALA A 109 -5.04 2.95 0.40
CA ALA A 109 -6.38 2.46 0.68
C ALA A 109 -7.43 3.53 0.36
N GLY A 110 -8.57 3.10 -0.16
CA GLY A 110 -9.62 4.02 -0.60
C GLY A 110 -10.93 3.31 -0.91
N LYS A 111 -11.88 4.06 -1.46
CA LYS A 111 -13.21 3.55 -1.87
C LYS A 111 -13.26 3.12 -3.32
N ASP A 112 -12.33 3.61 -4.12
CA ASP A 112 -12.25 3.41 -5.55
C ASP A 112 -10.82 3.00 -5.93
N VAL A 113 -10.69 2.05 -6.86
CA VAL A 113 -9.40 1.50 -7.26
C VAL A 113 -8.55 2.50 -8.03
N ASP A 114 -9.17 3.31 -8.89
CA ASP A 114 -8.46 4.28 -9.73
C ASP A 114 -7.94 5.44 -8.86
N GLU A 115 -8.74 5.95 -7.94
CA GLU A 115 -8.32 6.98 -6.98
C GLU A 115 -7.22 6.48 -6.05
N THR A 116 -7.34 5.23 -5.57
CA THR A 116 -6.34 4.59 -4.70
C THR A 116 -5.01 4.42 -5.45
N TYR A 117 -5.07 3.99 -6.72
CA TYR A 117 -3.89 3.87 -7.58
C TYR A 117 -3.24 5.22 -7.85
N CYS A 118 -4.03 6.24 -8.21
CA CYS A 118 -3.53 7.58 -8.48
C CYS A 118 -2.82 8.18 -7.26
N SER A 119 -3.39 8.00 -6.07
CA SER A 119 -2.79 8.46 -4.81
C SER A 119 -1.43 7.78 -4.56
N LEU A 120 -1.35 6.46 -4.76
CA LEU A 120 -0.11 5.72 -4.63
C LEU A 120 0.95 6.20 -5.64
N TRP A 121 0.56 6.39 -6.90
CA TRP A 121 1.46 6.82 -7.96
C TRP A 121 1.96 8.25 -7.77
N GLU A 122 1.13 9.14 -7.25
CA GLU A 122 1.54 10.50 -6.92
C GLU A 122 2.67 10.52 -5.88
N VAL A 123 2.56 9.68 -4.85
CA VAL A 123 3.60 9.54 -3.83
C VAL A 123 4.90 9.00 -4.42
N GLU A 124 4.85 8.00 -5.29
CA GLU A 124 6.06 7.48 -5.96
C GLU A 124 6.70 8.55 -6.85
N ARG A 125 5.90 9.31 -7.59
CA ARG A 125 6.37 10.41 -8.44
C ARG A 125 7.06 11.52 -7.62
N ILE A 126 6.45 11.93 -6.50
CA ILE A 126 7.04 12.90 -5.58
C ILE A 126 8.35 12.35 -5.00
N SER A 127 8.37 11.08 -4.62
CA SER A 127 9.57 10.42 -4.10
C SER A 127 10.72 10.44 -5.11
N ALA A 128 10.44 10.15 -6.38
CA ALA A 128 11.44 10.22 -7.45
C ALA A 128 11.97 11.65 -7.64
N LEU A 129 11.09 12.67 -7.59
CA LEU A 129 11.50 14.07 -7.68
C LEU A 129 12.43 14.49 -6.54
N VAL A 130 12.14 14.04 -5.31
CA VAL A 130 12.98 14.32 -4.12
C VAL A 130 14.36 13.70 -4.29
N LEU A 131 14.44 12.44 -4.73
CA LEU A 131 15.73 11.77 -4.96
C LEU A 131 16.54 12.49 -6.05
N ASN A 132 15.91 12.85 -7.17
CA ASN A 132 16.56 13.58 -8.25
C ASN A 132 17.05 14.97 -7.80
N ALA A 133 16.24 15.70 -7.02
CA ALA A 133 16.62 16.99 -6.47
C ALA A 133 17.83 16.89 -5.53
N ARG A 134 17.89 15.84 -4.69
CA ARG A 134 19.06 15.58 -3.82
C ARG A 134 20.32 15.29 -4.63
N GLN A 135 20.21 14.52 -5.71
CA GLN A 135 21.35 14.26 -6.60
C GLN A 135 21.85 15.54 -7.27
N ALA A 136 20.95 16.39 -7.76
CA ALA A 136 21.31 17.66 -8.38
C ALA A 136 21.92 18.66 -7.38
N GLY A 137 21.43 18.71 -6.14
CA GLY A 137 21.94 19.58 -5.08
C GLY A 137 23.22 19.08 -4.40
N GLY A 138 23.50 17.78 -4.45
CA GLY A 138 24.69 17.15 -3.86
C GLY A 138 25.93 17.15 -4.76
N GLY A 139 25.83 17.68 -5.99
CA GLY A 139 26.94 17.76 -6.95
C GLY A 139 27.93 18.91 -6.73
N GLY A 140 27.80 19.66 -5.63
CA GLY A 140 28.73 20.72 -5.22
C GLY A 140 29.51 20.30 -3.97
N ALA A 141 30.52 19.46 -4.16
CA ALA A 141 31.61 19.25 -3.20
C ALA A 141 32.93 19.65 -3.86
#